data_AF-A0A968KGM9-F1
#
_entry.id   AF-A0A968KGM9-F1
#
_cell.length_a   1.000
_cell.length_b   1.000
_cell.length_c   1.000
_cell.angle_alpha   90.00
_cell.angle_beta   90.00
_cell.angle_gamma   90.00
#
_symmetry.space_group_name_H-M   'P 1'
#
loop_
_entity.id
_entity.type
_entity.pdbx_description
1 polymer ?
#
loop_
_entity_poly.entity_id
_entity_poly.type
_entity_poly.pdbx_seq_one_letter_code
_entity_poly.pdbx_strand_id
1 'polypeptide(L)'
;RKIPFVRPVHWVAALFDGKKLKFEFEGIRAGNTSQGHRFLKPDKFKFDDLKTYLKECKRHKVMVDPEERRRSICDQVNELAKSVKGRVIEIDYPNTD
;
A
#
# COMPACT_ATOMS: atom_id res chain seq x y z
N ARG A 1 21.89 -13.05 -6.67
CA ARG A 1 20.93 -12.43 -5.73
C ARG A 1 20.98 -13.21 -4.44
N LYS A 2 21.24 -12.58 -3.29
CA LYS A 2 21.57 -13.27 -2.01
C LYS A 2 20.38 -13.41 -1.04
N ILE A 3 19.21 -12.87 -1.38
CA ILE A 3 18.02 -12.88 -0.51
C ILE A 3 17.01 -13.92 -1.02
N PRO A 4 16.49 -14.80 -0.16
CA PRO A 4 15.42 -15.73 -0.51
C PRO A 4 14.08 -14.98 -0.60
N PHE A 5 13.87 -14.25 -1.68
CA PHE A 5 12.58 -13.63 -1.99
C PHE A 5 12.13 -14.04 -3.39
N VAL A 6 11.02 -14.78 -3.44
CA VAL A 6 10.50 -15.41 -4.67
C VAL A 6 10.04 -14.40 -5.73
N ARG A 7 9.77 -13.16 -5.32
CA ARG A 7 9.36 -12.07 -6.22
C ARG A 7 10.49 -11.06 -6.38
N PRO A 8 10.92 -10.70 -7.59
CA PRO A 8 11.87 -9.61 -7.76
C PRO A 8 11.35 -8.30 -7.13
N VAL A 9 12.16 -7.65 -6.31
CA VAL A 9 11.91 -6.26 -5.91
C VAL A 9 12.09 -5.38 -7.14
N HIS A 10 11.23 -4.38 -7.34
CA HIS A 10 11.24 -3.52 -8.53
C HIS A 10 11.69 -2.08 -8.24
N TRP A 11 11.46 -1.57 -7.02
CA TRP A 11 11.92 -0.25 -6.58
C TRP A 11 12.04 -0.21 -5.06
N VAL A 12 12.84 0.73 -4.55
CA VAL A 12 12.97 1.02 -3.11
C VAL A 12 12.73 2.51 -2.88
N ALA A 13 11.70 2.82 -2.10
CA ALA A 13 11.37 4.16 -1.64
C ALA A 13 11.95 4.36 -0.24
N ALA A 14 12.84 5.33 -0.03
CA ALA A 14 13.51 5.51 1.26
C ALA A 14 13.72 6.99 1.63
N LEU A 15 13.14 7.38 2.77
CA LEU A 15 13.28 8.70 3.38
C LEU A 15 13.66 8.57 4.85
N PHE A 16 14.50 9.48 5.31
CA PHE A 16 14.84 9.65 6.72
C PHE A 16 14.95 11.13 7.03
N ASP A 17 14.18 11.61 8.00
CA ASP A 17 14.17 13.02 8.41
C ASP A 17 13.99 14.01 7.23
N GLY A 18 13.01 13.72 6.36
CA GLY A 18 12.75 14.52 5.15
C GLY A 18 13.83 14.45 4.06
N LYS A 19 14.87 13.61 4.24
CA LYS A 19 15.97 13.45 3.29
C LYS A 19 15.93 12.08 2.61
N LYS A 20 16.32 12.09 1.34
CA LYS A 20 16.39 10.90 0.48
C LYS A 20 17.62 10.08 0.86
N LEU A 21 17.42 8.84 1.27
CA LEU A 21 18.55 7.95 1.56
C LEU A 21 19.16 7.45 0.25
N LYS A 22 20.47 7.62 0.11
CA LYS A 22 21.24 7.16 -1.05
C LYS A 22 21.89 5.83 -0.73
N PHE A 23 21.26 4.74 -1.15
CA PHE A 23 21.84 3.41 -1.12
C PHE A 23 21.32 2.57 -2.27
N GLU A 24 21.92 1.40 -2.44
CA GLU A 24 21.53 0.41 -3.42
C GLU A 24 21.19 -0.90 -2.71
N PHE A 25 20.16 -1.58 -3.19
CA PHE A 25 19.72 -2.85 -2.68
C PHE A 25 19.51 -3.81 -3.85
N GLU A 26 20.34 -4.86 -3.93
CA GLU A 26 20.29 -5.89 -4.99
C GLU A 26 20.23 -5.28 -6.42
N GLY A 27 21.04 -4.25 -6.70
CA GLY A 27 21.06 -3.55 -8.01
C GLY A 27 20.00 -2.45 -8.17
N ILE A 28 19.16 -2.23 -7.15
CA ILE A 28 18.07 -1.26 -7.19
C ILE A 28 18.46 -0.03 -6.36
N ARG A 29 18.60 1.11 -7.03
CA ARG A 29 18.89 2.37 -6.36
C ARG A 29 17.66 2.86 -5.60
N ALA A 30 17.82 3.08 -4.30
CA ALA A 30 16.78 3.68 -3.48
C ALA A 30 16.59 5.16 -3.83
N GLY A 31 15.37 5.66 -3.67
CA GLY A 31 15.07 7.06 -3.95
C GLY A 31 13.69 7.49 -3.46
N ASN A 32 13.21 8.58 -4.05
CA ASN A 32 11.97 9.23 -3.68
C ASN A 32 10.86 9.03 -4.73
N THR A 33 10.93 7.92 -5.45
CA THR A 33 9.96 7.54 -6.47
C THR A 33 9.29 6.25 -6.03
N SER A 34 7.96 6.23 -6.07
CA SER A 34 7.15 5.04 -5.85
C SER A 34 6.23 4.82 -7.04
N GLN A 35 5.44 3.76 -7.01
CA GLN A 35 4.52 3.39 -8.06
C GLN A 35 3.13 3.15 -7.49
N GLY A 36 2.12 3.55 -8.27
CA GLY A 36 0.73 3.33 -7.93
C GLY A 36 0.27 1.88 -8.10
N HIS A 37 -1.03 1.67 -7.90
CA HIS A 37 -1.63 0.36 -8.05
C HIS A 37 -1.46 -0.18 -9.48
N ARG A 38 -0.91 -1.39 -9.59
CA ARG A 38 -0.48 -2.02 -10.86
C ARG A 38 -1.51 -1.95 -12.00
N PHE A 39 -2.79 -2.08 -11.68
CA PHE A 39 -3.87 -2.05 -12.68
C PHE A 39 -4.64 -0.72 -12.70
N LEU A 40 -5.05 -0.22 -11.52
CA LEU A 40 -5.92 0.96 -11.41
C LEU A 40 -5.19 2.29 -11.69
N LYS A 41 -3.89 2.36 -11.38
CA LYS A 41 -3.08 3.57 -11.56
C LYS A 41 -1.57 3.21 -11.60
N PRO A 42 -1.05 2.66 -12.70
CA PRO A 42 0.32 2.13 -12.77
C PRO A 42 1.42 3.21 -12.78
N ASP A 43 1.04 4.48 -12.80
CA ASP A 43 1.95 5.61 -12.91
C ASP A 43 2.95 5.66 -11.74
N LYS A 44 4.19 6.02 -12.05
CA LYS A 44 5.21 6.34 -11.04
C LYS A 44 4.99 7.76 -10.55
N PHE A 45 5.26 8.00 -9.27
CA PHE A 45 5.15 9.32 -8.67
C PHE A 45 6.34 9.61 -7.75
N LYS A 46 6.68 10.89 -7.63
CA LYS A 46 7.71 11.38 -6.71
C LYS A 46 7.05 11.93 -5.45
N PHE A 47 7.80 11.89 -4.36
CA PHE A 47 7.41 12.46 -3.07
C PHE A 47 8.66 13.01 -2.39
N ASP A 48 8.53 14.02 -1.53
CA ASP A 48 9.68 14.60 -0.82
C ASP A 48 9.61 14.39 0.69
N ASP A 49 8.42 14.11 1.22
CA ASP A 49 8.18 13.80 2.63
C ASP A 49 7.10 12.72 2.80
N LEU A 50 6.88 12.29 4.04
CA LEU A 50 5.88 11.27 4.38
C LEU A 50 4.46 11.74 4.06
N LYS A 51 4.14 13.02 4.28
CA LYS A 51 2.79 13.56 4.05
C LYS A 51 2.42 13.52 2.58
N THR A 52 3.34 13.92 1.71
CA THR A 52 3.24 13.89 0.26
C THR A 52 3.20 12.45 -0.24
N TYR A 53 4.03 11.58 0.33
CA TYR A 53 3.99 10.14 0.03
C TYR A 53 2.60 9.55 0.26
N LEU A 54 2.02 9.73 1.44
CA LEU A 54 0.69 9.20 1.78
C LEU A 54 -0.40 9.78 0.87
N LYS A 55 -0.34 11.09 0.59
CA LYS A 55 -1.28 11.76 -0.32
C LYS A 55 -1.19 11.18 -1.74
N GLU A 56 0.02 11.03 -2.27
CA GLU A 56 0.22 10.48 -3.61
C GLU A 56 -0.15 9.00 -3.69
N CYS A 57 0.17 8.20 -2.67
CA CYS A 57 -0.31 6.82 -2.56
C CYS A 57 -1.84 6.75 -2.69
N LYS A 58 -2.58 7.56 -1.94
CA LYS A 58 -4.05 7.59 -2.00
C LYS A 58 -4.56 7.98 -3.39
N ARG A 59 -3.96 9.01 -4.02
CA ARG A 59 -4.28 9.41 -5.41
C ARG A 59 -4.02 8.29 -6.41
N HIS A 60 -2.99 7.48 -6.15
CA HIS A 60 -2.58 6.36 -6.98
C HIS A 60 -3.19 5.00 -6.56
N LYS A 61 -4.31 5.04 -5.82
CA LYS A 61 -5.08 3.85 -5.42
C LYS A 61 -4.29 2.87 -4.54
N VAL A 62 -3.39 3.40 -3.73
CA VAL A 62 -2.62 2.66 -2.72
C VAL A 62 -3.01 3.17 -1.33
N MET A 63 -3.66 2.32 -0.52
CA MET A 63 -3.80 2.56 0.93
C MET A 63 -2.58 1.97 1.63
N VAL A 64 -1.82 2.81 2.33
CA VAL A 64 -0.60 2.36 3.02
C VAL A 64 -0.93 1.72 4.36
N ASP A 65 -1.92 2.26 5.08
CA ASP A 65 -2.33 1.77 6.40
C ASP A 65 -3.27 0.54 6.27
N PRO A 66 -2.90 -0.63 6.83
CA PRO A 66 -3.75 -1.81 6.84
C PRO A 66 -5.08 -1.64 7.58
N GLU A 67 -5.09 -0.89 8.69
CA GLU A 67 -6.30 -0.64 9.48
C GLU A 67 -7.26 0.31 8.77
N GLU A 68 -6.74 1.37 8.12
CA GLU A 68 -7.55 2.24 7.24
C GLU A 68 -8.21 1.39 6.15
N ARG A 69 -7.43 0.50 5.53
CA ARG A 69 -7.94 -0.40 4.47
C ARG A 69 -9.03 -1.33 4.98
N ARG A 70 -8.81 -1.98 6.14
CA ARG A 70 -9.78 -2.88 6.76
C ARG A 70 -11.10 -2.16 7.01
N ARG A 71 -11.05 -0.99 7.68
CA ARG A 71 -12.25 -0.17 7.96
C ARG A 71 -12.97 0.21 6.67
N SER A 72 -12.24 0.71 5.67
CA SER A 72 -12.83 1.09 4.38
C SER A 72 -13.54 -0.06 3.68
N ILE A 73 -13.00 -1.28 3.76
CA ILE A 73 -13.64 -2.47 3.21
C ILE A 73 -14.91 -2.81 4.01
N CYS A 74 -14.82 -2.84 5.34
CA CYS A 74 -15.98 -3.11 6.21
C CYS A 74 -17.11 -2.11 5.95
N ASP A 75 -16.81 -0.81 5.82
CA ASP A 75 -17.79 0.23 5.55
C ASP A 75 -18.49 0.02 4.20
N GLN A 76 -17.71 -0.24 3.14
CA GLN A 76 -18.24 -0.53 1.80
C GLN A 76 -19.15 -1.76 1.78
N VAL A 77 -18.76 -2.83 2.47
CA VAL A 77 -19.55 -4.06 2.57
C VAL A 77 -20.85 -3.81 3.33
N ASN A 78 -20.80 -3.06 4.43
CA ASN A 78 -21.99 -2.69 5.20
C ASN A 78 -22.94 -1.81 4.40
N GLU A 79 -22.42 -0.84 3.65
CA GLU A 79 -23.22 0.03 2.79
C GLU A 79 -23.92 -0.77 1.68
N LEU A 80 -23.19 -1.67 1.03
CA LEU A 80 -23.75 -2.55 0.00
C LEU A 80 -24.82 -3.49 0.58
N ALA A 81 -24.60 -4.08 1.75
CA ALA A 81 -25.58 -4.93 2.43
C ALA A 81 -26.87 -4.15 2.74
N LYS A 82 -26.76 -2.93 3.27
CA LYS A 82 -27.92 -2.06 3.52
C LYS A 82 -28.71 -1.77 2.25
N SER A 83 -28.03 -1.57 1.11
CA SER A 83 -28.69 -1.29 -0.18
C SER A 83 -29.62 -2.43 -0.64
N VAL A 84 -29.33 -3.66 -0.22
CA VAL A 84 -30.13 -4.86 -0.53
C VAL A 84 -30.96 -5.35 0.67
N LYS A 85 -31.10 -4.53 1.73
CA LYS A 85 -31.77 -4.89 3.00
C LYS A 85 -31.16 -6.12 3.70
N GLY A 86 -29.90 -6.42 3.41
CA GLY A 86 -29.12 -7.47 4.06
C GLY A 86 -28.39 -6.97 5.30
N ARG A 87 -27.76 -7.90 6.03
CA ARG A 87 -26.88 -7.62 7.17
C ARG A 87 -25.55 -8.37 7.00
N VAL A 88 -24.46 -7.71 7.35
CA VAL A 88 -23.13 -8.33 7.38
C VAL A 88 -23.00 -9.11 8.68
N ILE A 89 -22.51 -10.34 8.59
CA ILE A 89 -22.19 -11.18 9.75
C ILE A 89 -20.67 -11.33 9.76
N GLU A 90 -20.03 -10.85 10.81
CA GLU A 90 -18.61 -11.06 11.04
C GLU A 90 -18.44 -12.47 11.60
N ILE A 91 -17.66 -13.30 10.91
CA ILE A 91 -17.35 -14.67 11.34
C ILE A 91 -15.91 -14.64 11.80
N ASP A 92 -15.71 -14.75 13.12
CA ASP A 92 -14.39 -15.03 13.66
C ASP A 92 -14.02 -16.47 13.31
N TYR A 93 -13.10 -16.63 12.37
CA TYR A 93 -12.42 -17.91 12.21
C TYR A 93 -11.42 -18.03 13.36
N PRO A 94 -11.52 -19.05 14.23
CA PRO A 94 -10.45 -19.32 15.16
C PRO A 94 -9.18 -19.52 14.34
N ASN A 95 -8.09 -18.83 14.71
CA ASN A 95 -6.78 -19.07 14.13
C ASN A 95 -6.44 -20.55 14.36
N THR A 96 -6.71 -21.40 13.39
CA THR A 96 -6.13 -22.73 13.31
C THR A 96 -4.73 -22.54 12.78
N ASP A 97 -3.76 -22.62 13.68
CA ASP A 97 -2.35 -22.88 13.37
C ASP A 97 -2.18 -24.18 12.57
#